data_AF-A0A497QU63-F1
#
_entry.id   AF-A0A497QU63-F1
#
_cell.length_a   1.000
_cell.length_b   1.000
_cell.length_c   1.000
_cell.angle_alpha   90.00
_cell.angle_beta   90.00
_cell.angle_gamma   90.00
#
_symmetry.space_group_name_H-M   'P 1'
#
loop_
_entity.id
_entity.type
_entity.pdbx_description
1 polymer ?
#
loop_
_entity_poly.entity_id
_entity_poly.type
_entity_poly.pdbx_seq_one_letter_code
_entity_poly.pdbx_strand_id
1 'polypeptide(L)' 'LALLAEQSEAKVLISNHDTKFSRELYKNAKKTTELLVTRFISADGDKRKPVKELLVEY' A
#
# COMPACT_ATOMS: atom_id res chain seq x y z
N LEU A 1 5.05 9.59 7.32
CA LEU A 1 5.66 9.03 6.09
C LEU A 1 4.91 9.47 4.84
N ALA A 2 3.63 9.14 4.64
CA ALA A 2 2.86 9.57 3.45
C ALA A 2 2.91 11.10 3.22
N LEU A 3 2.61 11.89 4.26
CA LEU A 3 2.69 13.35 4.20
C LEU A 3 4.10 13.88 3.87
N LEU A 4 5.14 13.22 4.41
CA LEU A 4 6.53 13.59 4.13
C LEU A 4 6.93 13.25 2.69
N ALA A 5 6.41 12.14 2.16
CA ALA A 5 6.61 11.75 0.76
C ALA A 5 5.93 12.73 -0.20
N GLU A 6 4.70 13.14 0.13
CA GLU A 6 3.94 14.13 -0.65
C GLU A 6 4.64 15.51 -0.72
N GLN A 7 5.36 15.89 0.34
CA GLN A 7 6.12 17.13 0.43
C GLN A 7 7.57 17.00 -0.06
N SER A 8 8.01 15.80 -0.45
CA SER A 8 9.39 15.57 -0.85
C SER A 8 9.60 15.95 -2.32
N GLU A 9 10.77 16.52 -2.63
CA GLU A 9 11.23 16.68 -4.02
C GLU A 9 11.76 15.35 -4.59
N ALA A 10 12.09 14.38 -3.73
CA ALA A 10 12.53 13.07 -4.15
C ALA A 10 11.34 12.22 -4.62
N LYS A 11 11.57 11.36 -5.60
CA LYS A 11 10.60 10.36 -6.02
C LYS A 11 10.46 9.28 -4.95
N VAL A 12 9.26 9.10 -4.40
CA VAL A 12 9.02 8.12 -3.33
C VAL A 12 8.02 7.07 -3.78
N LEU A 13 8.36 5.80 -3.57
CA LEU A 13 7.46 4.66 -3.77
C LEU A 13 7.18 3.99 -2.42
N ILE A 14 5.90 3.83 -2.07
CA ILE A 14 5.46 3.16 -0.84
C ILE A 14 4.68 1.90 -1.21
N SER A 15 5.06 0.75 -0.65
CA SER A 15 4.27 -0.49 -0.68
C SER A 15 3.51 -0.64 0.63
N ASN A 16 2.21 -0.90 0.56
CA ASN A 16 1.40 -1.19 1.76
C ASN A 16 0.16 -2.03 1.42
N HIS A 17 -0.41 -2.70 2.42
CA HIS A 17 -1.66 -3.45 2.24
C HIS A 17 -2.81 -2.55 1.80
N ASP A 18 -3.69 -3.07 0.94
CA ASP A 18 -4.91 -2.39 0.54
C ASP A 18 -5.97 -2.50 1.65
N THR A 19 -6.19 -1.40 2.35
CA THR A 19 -7.17 -1.25 3.42
C THR A 19 -7.87 0.10 3.27
N LYS A 20 -9.04 0.28 3.89
CA LYS A 20 -9.70 1.59 3.91
C LYS A 20 -8.81 2.70 4.47
N PHE A 21 -7.99 2.38 5.48
CA PHE A 21 -7.06 3.31 6.08
C PHE A 21 -5.94 3.74 5.12
N SER A 22 -5.28 2.78 4.46
CA SER A 22 -4.23 3.10 3.49
C SER A 22 -4.77 3.85 2.28
N ARG A 23 -5.97 3.53 1.80
CA ARG A 23 -6.63 4.28 0.71
C ARG A 23 -6.86 5.74 1.08
N GLU A 24 -7.37 6.01 2.28
CA GLU A 24 -7.56 7.39 2.75
C GLU A 24 -6.22 8.11 2.95
N LEU A 25 -5.22 7.41 3.51
CA LEU A 25 -3.89 7.95 3.73
C LEU A 25 -3.19 8.36 2.42
N TYR A 26 -3.43 7.60 1.34
CA TYR A 26 -2.78 7.80 0.04
C TYR A 26 -3.65 8.51 -1.00
N LYS A 27 -4.76 9.13 -0.60
CA LYS A 27 -5.73 9.75 -1.54
C LYS A 27 -5.14 10.85 -2.44
N ASN A 28 -4.05 11.48 -2.02
CA ASN A 28 -3.36 12.54 -2.76
C ASN A 28 -2.16 12.04 -3.59
N ALA A 29 -1.89 10.74 -3.61
CA ALA A 29 -0.76 10.20 -4.37
C ALA A 29 -0.93 10.43 -5.88
N LYS A 30 0.19 10.66 -6.59
CA LYS A 30 0.17 10.88 -8.05
C LYS A 30 -0.33 9.64 -8.78
N LYS A 31 0.05 8.46 -8.30
CA LYS A 31 -0.37 7.19 -8.87
C LYS A 31 -0.45 6.11 -7.80
N THR A 32 -1.51 5.32 -7.85
CA THR A 32 -1.69 4.12 -7.04
C THR A 32 -1.90 2.92 -7.97
N THR A 33 -1.14 1.85 -7.75
CA THR A 33 -1.28 0.58 -8.48
C THR A 33 -1.65 -0.52 -7.50
N GLU A 34 -2.62 -1.36 -7.86
CA GLU A 34 -3.01 -2.53 -7.08
C GLU A 34 -2.30 -3.78 -7.61
N LEU A 35 -1.81 -4.61 -6.69
CA LEU A 35 -1.23 -5.91 -7.00
C LEU A 35 -1.86 -6.97 -6.09
N LEU A 36 -2.22 -8.13 -6.65
CA LEU A 36 -2.57 -9.29 -5.82
C LEU A 36 -1.30 -10.00 -5.36
N VAL A 37 -1.16 -10.17 -4.04
CA VAL A 37 0.01 -10.79 -3.41
C VAL A 37 -0.40 -11.94 -2.50
N THR A 38 0.44 -12.98 -2.45
CA THR A 38 0.28 -14.09 -1.51
C THR A 38 0.79 -13.69 -0.13
N ARG A 39 0.02 -13.99 0.92
CA ARG A 39 0.47 -13.82 2.31
C ARG A 39 1.22 -15.05 2.81
N PHE A 40 2.46 -14.86 3.24
CA PHE A 40 3.24 -15.90 3.90
C PHE A 40 3.01 -15.97 5.42
N ILE A 41 2.49 -14.89 6.01
CA ILE A 41 2.22 -14.78 7.45
C ILE A 41 0.76 -14.37 7.66
N SER A 42 0.07 -15.10 8.54
CA SER A 42 -1.27 -14.77 9.03
C SER A 42 -1.44 -15.35 10.43
N ALA A 43 -2.29 -14.74 11.25
CA ALA A 43 -2.64 -15.28 12.57
C ALA A 43 -3.37 -16.63 12.48
N ASP A 44 -4.02 -16.89 11.34
CA ASP A 44 -4.69 -18.14 11.02
C ASP A 44 -4.17 -18.63 9.66
N GLY A 45 -3.36 -19.69 9.68
CA GLY A 45 -2.65 -20.22 8.50
C GLY A 45 -3.59 -20.67 7.38
N ASP A 46 -4.76 -21.18 7.75
CA ASP A 46 -5.77 -21.69 6.80
C ASP A 46 -6.52 -20.54 6.10
N LYS A 47 -6.41 -19.31 6.64
CA LYS A 47 -6.97 -18.09 6.03
C LYS A 47 -5.98 -17.31 5.18
N ARG A 48 -4.85 -17.91 4.78
CA ARG A 48 -3.90 -17.30 3.82
C ARG A 48 -4.51 -17.27 2.42
N LYS A 49 -5.35 -16.28 2.17
CA LYS A 49 -5.85 -15.94 0.84
C LYS A 49 -4.95 -14.84 0.24
N PRO A 50 -4.80 -14.79 -1.09
CA PRO A 50 -4.22 -13.64 -1.76
C PRO A 50 -4.94 -12.36 -1.33
N VAL A 51 -4.17 -11.30 -1.06
CA VAL A 51 -4.68 -9.98 -0.68
C VAL A 51 -4.21 -8.95 -1.68
N LYS A 52 -4.88 -7.80 -1.69
CA LYS A 52 -4.41 -6.64 -2.47
C LYS A 52 -3.34 -5.88 -1.70
N GLU A 53 -2.30 -5.50 -2.43
CA GLU A 53 -1.23 -4.59 -2.04
C GLU A 53 -1.33 -3.33 -2.90
N LEU A 54 -1.01 -2.17 -2.32
CA LEU A 54 -0.92 -0.89 -3.00
C LEU A 54 0.55 -0.53 -3.18
N LEU A 55 0.90 -0.16 -4.42
CA LEU A 55 2.14 0.54 -4.75
C LEU A 55 1.79 2.00 -5.06
N VAL A 56 2.32 2.92 -4.26
CA VAL A 56 1.93 4.32 -4.23
C VAL A 56 3.13 5.20 -4.58
N GLU A 57 3.00 5.97 -5.66
CA GLU A 57 4.01 6.90 -6.16
C GLU A 57 3.64 8.34 -5.76
N TYR A 58 4.55 8.99 -5.04
CA TYR A 58 4.53 10.42 -4.70
C TYR A 58 5.64 11.16 -5.45
#